data_AF-A0A402DJG7-F1
#
_entry.id   AF-A0A402DJG7-F1
#
_cell.length_a   1.000
_cell.length_b   1.000
_cell.length_c   1.000
_cell.angle_alpha   90.00
_cell.angle_beta   90.00
_cell.angle_gamma   90.00
#
_symmetry.space_group_name_H-M   'P 1'
#
loop_
_entity.id
_entity.type
_entity.pdbx_description
1 polymer ?
#
loop_
_entity_poly.entity_id
_entity_poly.type
_entity_poly.pdbx_seq_one_letter_code
_entity_poly.pdbx_strand_id
1 'polypeptide(L)'
;MAKTTRKQIATVDVLNLDYQLVELPSSQHRAGLAGLVLIIRWLERQREFTEKVKNGAICKLTRLDDKGATLELNQTGLEYLFDEIYDASLEEQERNQLLKKRTKEVIQPLREEEKEETDPKTNKTKTKKVYIYPVVVPKGSFLSDPSYDKSSDGKNGLWIKLWRDMVWSILRGVPATRKPFEARAEGQYNDDAIKVWQQLIQPEEFTVDLPSTYFLGAQANNAENILFKDRARLQFLLHFWLFAAQIYVPEVIDNEGKRNFAGYAIAIPDIFKLKRFCERVSRLLSERSIEKSGYLPRDCIVDLAIESALDIMMRLTERLTQSTGEQKTASTVLGIDVIHTEKQGNNIRILGVSRLNPENLMINEYIRIRNQYWSPLFRKQRLLNLVNHSPWYSGFDSLLCTIPYKQITENEYFKHDVREALNNEESAMTEQTETKMEPNIEELVFELVKNYVKRKFYSKYELTWSNVKGNPKEEKEYNEKKEKIAKSAFLDVRSRTEKMDFINYFVSSLCSVPQHMKSEDYVSLTKALYEDTERIRTLTLLALSANS
;
A
#
# COMPACT_ATOMS: atom_id res chain seq x y z
N MET A 1 -54.37 -14.06 9.13
CA MET A 1 -53.44 -13.64 10.20
C MET A 1 -52.89 -14.88 10.88
N ALA A 2 -51.76 -15.39 10.43
CA ALA A 2 -51.10 -16.54 11.07
C ALA A 2 -50.28 -16.01 12.26
N LYS A 3 -50.64 -16.43 13.48
CA LYS A 3 -49.86 -16.16 14.69
C LYS A 3 -48.54 -16.91 14.58
N THR A 4 -47.46 -16.21 14.28
CA THR A 4 -46.10 -16.74 14.37
C THR A 4 -45.78 -16.94 15.84
N THR A 5 -45.79 -18.21 16.27
CA THR A 5 -45.40 -18.62 17.62
C THR A 5 -43.95 -18.20 17.85
N ARG A 6 -43.72 -17.18 18.70
CA ARG A 6 -42.39 -16.81 19.19
C ARG A 6 -41.85 -18.01 19.96
N LYS A 7 -40.96 -18.77 19.32
CA LYS A 7 -40.17 -19.82 19.97
C LYS A 7 -39.41 -19.15 21.11
N GLN A 8 -39.67 -19.54 22.35
CA GLN A 8 -38.89 -19.08 23.50
C GLN A 8 -37.42 -19.46 23.25
N ILE A 9 -36.60 -18.46 22.97
CA ILE A 9 -35.15 -18.62 22.92
C ILE A 9 -34.72 -18.90 24.37
N ALA A 10 -34.08 -20.03 24.61
CA ALA A 10 -33.50 -20.33 25.92
C ALA A 10 -32.60 -19.16 26.35
N THR A 11 -32.65 -18.77 27.62
CA THR A 11 -31.76 -17.74 28.17
C THR A 11 -30.35 -18.31 28.18
N VAL A 12 -29.59 -18.00 27.13
CA VAL A 12 -28.17 -18.32 27.05
C VAL A 12 -27.43 -17.24 27.83
N ASP A 13 -26.90 -17.59 29.00
CA ASP A 13 -26.15 -16.65 29.84
C ASP A 13 -24.70 -16.50 29.37
N VAL A 14 -24.13 -17.56 28.79
CA VAL A 14 -22.75 -17.61 28.27
C VAL A 14 -22.74 -18.36 26.95
N LEU A 15 -22.06 -17.78 25.97
CA LEU A 15 -21.89 -18.30 24.61
C LEU A 15 -20.43 -18.69 24.38
N ASN A 16 -20.21 -19.88 23.80
CA ASN A 16 -18.91 -20.33 23.33
C ASN A 16 -18.88 -20.32 21.80
N LEU A 17 -17.99 -19.52 21.22
CA LEU A 17 -17.79 -19.42 19.78
C LEU A 17 -16.44 -20.05 19.42
N ASP A 18 -16.48 -21.19 18.72
CA ASP A 18 -15.27 -21.91 18.33
C ASP A 18 -14.92 -21.74 16.85
N TYR A 19 -13.85 -21.00 16.53
CA TYR A 19 -13.44 -20.74 15.16
C TYR A 19 -12.20 -21.53 14.75
N GLN A 20 -12.28 -22.21 13.60
CA GLN A 20 -11.13 -22.81 12.92
C GLN A 20 -10.81 -22.02 11.64
N LEU A 21 -9.54 -21.68 11.42
CA LEU A 21 -9.11 -20.94 10.22
C LEU A 21 -9.55 -21.63 8.92
N VAL A 22 -9.56 -22.96 8.89
CA VAL A 22 -9.93 -23.76 7.71
C VAL A 22 -11.42 -23.68 7.35
N GLU A 23 -12.27 -23.29 8.30
CA GLU A 23 -13.72 -23.12 8.11
C GLU A 23 -14.10 -21.70 7.68
N LEU A 24 -13.17 -20.75 7.81
CA LEU A 24 -13.43 -19.34 7.50
C LEU A 24 -13.38 -19.10 5.99
N PRO A 25 -14.42 -18.45 5.41
CA PRO A 25 -14.63 -18.46 3.97
C PRO A 25 -13.73 -17.50 3.18
N SER A 26 -13.07 -16.54 3.85
CA SER A 26 -12.17 -15.60 3.16
C SER A 26 -11.05 -15.07 4.06
N SER A 27 -10.08 -14.40 3.44
CA SER A 27 -9.01 -13.67 4.12
C SER A 27 -9.56 -12.60 5.08
N GLN A 28 -10.63 -11.87 4.73
CA GLN A 28 -11.27 -10.91 5.63
C GLN A 28 -11.82 -11.57 6.90
N HIS A 29 -12.37 -12.78 6.81
CA HIS A 29 -12.83 -13.52 8.01
C HIS A 29 -11.65 -14.02 8.84
N ARG A 30 -10.61 -14.55 8.20
CA ARG A 30 -9.39 -15.00 8.88
C ARG A 30 -8.64 -13.85 9.56
N ALA A 31 -8.52 -12.71 8.88
CA ALA A 31 -8.03 -11.46 9.46
C ALA A 31 -8.96 -10.94 10.56
N GLY A 32 -10.28 -11.13 10.42
CA GLY A 32 -11.29 -10.85 11.44
C GLY A 32 -11.03 -11.62 12.74
N LEU A 33 -10.81 -12.93 12.65
CA LEU A 33 -10.43 -13.74 13.81
C LEU A 33 -9.13 -13.26 14.45
N ALA A 34 -8.11 -12.93 13.64
CA ALA A 34 -6.86 -12.38 14.17
C ALA A 34 -7.05 -11.02 14.85
N GLY A 35 -7.86 -10.12 14.27
CA GLY A 35 -8.20 -8.83 14.84
C GLY A 35 -8.95 -8.98 16.18
N LEU A 36 -9.89 -9.91 16.27
CA LEU A 36 -10.60 -10.22 17.51
C LEU A 36 -9.63 -10.68 18.60
N VAL A 37 -8.71 -11.59 18.27
CA VAL A 37 -7.67 -12.07 19.19
C VAL A 37 -6.76 -10.94 19.65
N LEU A 38 -6.35 -10.04 18.75
CA LEU A 38 -5.51 -8.88 19.07
C LEU A 38 -6.21 -7.94 20.05
N ILE A 39 -7.49 -7.62 19.81
CA ILE A 39 -8.28 -6.73 20.66
C ILE A 39 -8.50 -7.35 22.04
N ILE A 40 -8.90 -8.62 22.14
CA ILE A 40 -9.11 -9.27 23.44
C ILE A 40 -7.83 -9.31 24.26
N ARG A 41 -6.70 -9.71 23.65
CA ARG A 41 -5.39 -9.74 24.32
C ARG A 41 -4.93 -8.36 24.79
N TRP A 42 -5.34 -7.30 24.10
CA TRP A 42 -5.06 -5.93 24.52
C TRP A 42 -5.99 -5.49 25.64
N LEU A 43 -7.30 -5.77 25.55
CA LEU A 43 -8.30 -5.50 26.59
C LEU A 43 -7.94 -6.17 27.91
N GLU A 44 -7.45 -7.40 27.90
CA GLU A 44 -6.97 -8.13 29.08
C GLU A 44 -5.84 -7.41 29.85
N ARG A 45 -5.13 -6.46 29.22
CA ARG A 45 -4.10 -5.63 29.85
C ARG A 45 -4.67 -4.35 30.46
N GLN A 46 -5.89 -3.97 30.09
CA GLN A 46 -6.52 -2.74 30.54
C GLN A 46 -7.14 -2.92 31.93
N ARG A 47 -6.87 -1.96 32.81
CA ARG A 47 -7.40 -1.97 34.18
C ARG A 47 -8.93 -1.92 34.18
N GLU A 48 -9.51 -1.05 33.34
CA GLU A 48 -10.96 -0.88 33.24
C GLU A 48 -11.65 -2.19 32.86
N PHE A 49 -11.11 -2.91 31.88
CA PHE A 49 -11.63 -4.22 31.48
C PHE A 49 -11.55 -5.25 32.62
N THR A 50 -10.44 -5.27 33.35
CA THR A 50 -10.29 -6.16 34.53
C THR A 50 -11.35 -5.88 35.59
N GLU A 51 -11.72 -4.63 35.81
CA GLU A 51 -12.80 -4.25 36.73
C GLU A 51 -14.18 -4.69 36.21
N LYS A 52 -14.43 -4.59 34.89
CA LYS A 52 -15.67 -5.11 34.29
C LYS A 52 -15.79 -6.63 34.40
N VAL A 53 -14.70 -7.37 34.22
CA VAL A 53 -14.67 -8.82 34.39
C VAL A 53 -15.01 -9.21 35.84
N LYS A 54 -14.49 -8.47 36.83
CA LYS A 54 -14.87 -8.66 38.25
C LYS A 54 -16.36 -8.41 38.50
N ASN A 55 -16.98 -7.53 37.71
CA ASN A 55 -18.40 -7.21 37.78
C ASN A 55 -19.28 -8.13 36.90
N GLY A 56 -18.76 -9.28 36.46
CA GLY A 56 -19.54 -10.32 35.77
C GLY A 56 -19.50 -10.25 34.24
N ALA A 57 -18.71 -9.37 33.63
CA ALA A 57 -18.47 -9.43 32.18
C ALA A 57 -17.61 -10.65 31.82
N ILE A 58 -18.00 -11.38 30.77
CA ILE A 58 -17.24 -12.51 30.25
C ILE A 58 -16.90 -12.19 28.79
N CYS A 59 -15.61 -12.08 28.50
CA CYS A 59 -15.05 -11.95 27.15
C CYS A 59 -13.59 -12.39 27.24
N LYS A 60 -13.32 -13.67 26.97
CA LYS A 60 -11.96 -14.22 27.10
C LYS A 60 -11.71 -15.35 26.10
N LEU A 61 -10.45 -15.52 25.72
CA LEU A 61 -10.03 -16.63 24.88
C LEU A 61 -9.80 -17.87 25.74
N THR A 62 -10.61 -18.91 25.55
CA THR A 62 -10.44 -20.21 26.24
C THR A 62 -9.50 -21.14 25.49
N ARG A 63 -9.38 -20.96 24.16
CA ARG A 63 -8.40 -21.63 23.31
C ARG A 63 -7.77 -20.63 22.35
N LEU A 64 -6.46 -20.72 22.16
CA LEU A 64 -5.74 -20.03 21.09
C LEU A 64 -4.52 -20.85 20.67
N ASP A 65 -4.55 -21.32 19.44
CA ASP A 65 -3.47 -22.07 18.81
C ASP A 65 -3.25 -21.58 17.37
N ASP A 66 -2.39 -22.26 16.60
CA ASP A 66 -2.12 -21.86 15.21
C ASP A 66 -3.30 -22.12 14.27
N LYS A 67 -4.24 -23.01 14.62
CA LYS A 67 -5.37 -23.42 13.77
C LYS A 67 -6.62 -22.60 14.03
N GLY A 68 -6.80 -22.07 15.24
CA GLY A 68 -8.02 -21.36 15.58
C GLY A 68 -8.05 -20.82 17.01
N ALA A 69 -9.22 -20.31 17.39
CA ALA A 69 -9.47 -19.79 18.73
C ALA A 69 -10.91 -20.03 19.18
N THR A 70 -11.09 -20.19 20.48
CA THR A 70 -12.41 -20.30 21.12
C THR A 70 -12.62 -19.10 22.04
N LEU A 71 -13.72 -18.39 21.83
CA LEU A 71 -14.15 -17.23 22.62
C LEU A 71 -15.30 -17.65 23.54
N GLU A 72 -15.15 -17.39 24.83
CA GLU A 72 -16.24 -17.44 25.80
C GLU A 72 -16.73 -16.01 26.04
N LEU A 73 -18.02 -15.73 25.81
CA LEU A 73 -18.60 -14.41 25.97
C LEU A 73 -20.00 -14.41 26.60
N ASN A 74 -20.35 -13.35 27.32
CA ASN A 74 -21.74 -13.02 27.67
C ASN A 74 -22.17 -11.69 27.06
N GLN A 75 -23.46 -11.33 27.18
CA GLN A 75 -23.98 -10.09 26.59
C GLN A 75 -23.20 -8.86 27.06
N THR A 76 -22.94 -8.75 28.37
CA THR A 76 -22.19 -7.63 28.95
C THR A 76 -20.75 -7.57 28.42
N GLY A 77 -20.08 -8.70 28.23
CA GLY A 77 -18.75 -8.76 27.62
C GLY A 77 -18.74 -8.36 26.15
N LEU A 78 -19.79 -8.70 25.40
CA LEU A 78 -19.97 -8.24 24.02
C LEU A 78 -20.17 -6.72 23.94
N GLU A 79 -20.99 -6.16 24.83
CA GLU A 79 -21.20 -4.72 24.95
C GLU A 79 -19.87 -3.99 25.16
N TYR A 80 -19.02 -4.44 26.09
CA TYR A 80 -17.69 -3.85 26.28
C TYR A 80 -16.78 -4.00 25.07
N LEU A 81 -16.80 -5.15 24.41
CA LEU A 81 -16.01 -5.37 23.20
C LEU A 81 -16.43 -4.40 22.08
N PHE A 82 -17.74 -4.16 21.92
CA PHE A 82 -18.30 -3.23 20.94
C PHE A 82 -18.03 -1.77 21.32
N ASP A 83 -18.14 -1.44 22.60
CA ASP A 83 -17.82 -0.12 23.12
C ASP A 83 -16.36 0.26 22.86
N GLU A 84 -15.43 -0.69 22.91
CA GLU A 84 -14.05 -0.45 22.54
C GLU A 84 -13.86 -0.21 21.03
N ILE A 85 -14.32 -1.13 20.17
CA ILE A 85 -14.04 -1.05 18.73
C ILE A 85 -14.81 0.08 18.03
N TYR A 86 -15.90 0.54 18.63
CA TYR A 86 -16.70 1.67 18.15
C TYR A 86 -16.55 2.93 19.01
N ASP A 87 -15.60 2.96 19.96
CA ASP A 87 -15.37 4.14 20.78
C ASP A 87 -15.02 5.35 19.90
N ALA A 88 -15.57 6.49 20.26
CA ALA A 88 -15.34 7.75 19.59
C ALA A 88 -15.46 8.92 20.56
N SER A 89 -14.82 10.03 20.21
CA SER A 89 -14.94 11.29 20.95
C SER A 89 -15.43 12.41 20.05
N LEU A 90 -16.14 13.37 20.65
CA LEU A 90 -16.40 14.67 20.04
C LEU A 90 -15.16 15.54 20.19
N GLU A 91 -14.51 15.85 19.06
CA GLU A 91 -13.35 16.73 19.01
C GLU A 91 -13.67 18.01 18.25
N GLU A 92 -13.05 19.11 18.67
CA GLU A 92 -13.18 20.38 17.98
C GLU A 92 -12.21 20.44 16.80
N GLN A 93 -12.75 20.69 15.60
CA GLN A 93 -11.94 20.88 14.40
C GLN A 93 -12.16 22.26 13.79
N GLU A 94 -11.04 22.88 13.42
CA GLU A 94 -11.02 24.19 12.78
C GLU A 94 -11.24 24.05 11.27
N ARG A 95 -12.05 24.95 10.72
CA ARG A 95 -12.28 25.06 9.28
C ARG A 95 -12.12 26.51 8.84
N ASN A 96 -11.47 26.72 7.70
CA ASN A 96 -11.29 28.05 7.10
C ASN A 96 -12.55 28.58 6.41
N GLN A 97 -13.59 27.76 6.30
CA GLN A 97 -14.84 28.08 5.64
C GLN A 97 -16.02 27.46 6.40
N LEU A 98 -17.15 28.16 6.38
CA LEU A 98 -18.42 27.64 6.91
C LEU A 98 -18.84 26.38 6.16
N LEU A 99 -19.22 25.35 6.91
CA LEU A 99 -19.79 24.14 6.35
C LEU A 99 -21.22 24.39 5.86
N LYS A 100 -21.60 23.74 4.75
CA LYS A 100 -22.94 23.84 4.18
C LYS A 100 -23.53 22.46 3.98
N LYS A 101 -24.83 22.32 4.24
CA LYS A 101 -25.60 21.12 3.87
C LYS A 101 -25.76 21.04 2.34
N ARG A 102 -26.24 19.90 1.85
CA ARG A 102 -26.63 19.74 0.43
C ARG A 102 -27.70 20.75 -0.01
N THR A 103 -28.53 21.21 0.91
CA THR A 103 -29.53 22.28 0.73
C THR A 103 -28.95 23.68 0.65
N LYS A 104 -27.61 23.83 0.67
CA LYS A 104 -26.85 25.09 0.77
C LYS A 104 -27.05 25.88 2.07
N GLU A 105 -27.83 25.37 3.01
CA GLU A 105 -27.93 25.91 4.37
C GLU A 105 -26.59 25.83 5.10
N VAL A 106 -26.23 26.91 5.80
CA VAL A 106 -25.02 26.96 6.60
C VAL A 106 -25.20 26.13 7.87
N ILE A 107 -24.21 25.28 8.17
CA ILE A 107 -24.11 24.58 9.43
C ILE A 107 -23.43 25.55 10.40
N GLN A 108 -24.12 25.89 11.48
CA GLN A 108 -23.60 26.82 12.49
C GLN A 108 -22.38 26.21 13.21
N PRO A 109 -21.24 26.92 13.28
CA PRO A 109 -20.11 26.50 14.08
C PRO A 109 -20.44 26.63 15.58
N LEU A 110 -19.68 25.95 16.43
CA LEU A 110 -19.74 26.15 17.88
C LEU A 110 -19.32 27.57 18.25
N ARG A 111 -18.27 28.06 17.58
CA ARG A 111 -17.73 29.41 17.72
C ARG A 111 -16.88 29.79 16.52
N GLU A 112 -16.64 31.08 16.38
CA GLU A 112 -15.77 31.67 15.38
C GLU A 112 -14.57 32.30 16.10
N GLU A 113 -13.37 32.05 15.60
CA GLU A 113 -12.13 32.59 16.16
C GLU A 113 -11.39 33.39 15.07
N GLU A 114 -10.73 34.47 15.47
CA GLU A 114 -9.80 35.20 14.59
C GLU A 114 -8.38 34.77 14.94
N LYS A 115 -7.68 34.16 13.98
CA LYS A 115 -6.28 33.76 14.13
C LYS A 115 -5.38 34.56 13.22
N GLU A 116 -4.27 35.03 13.77
CA GLU A 116 -3.19 35.60 12.99
C GLU A 116 -2.37 34.47 12.36
N GLU A 117 -2.40 34.40 11.03
CA GLU A 117 -1.54 33.48 10.26
C GLU A 117 -0.45 34.30 9.58
N THR A 118 0.80 34.04 9.96
CA THR A 118 1.97 34.61 9.28
C THR A 118 2.22 33.79 8.02
N ASP A 119 2.13 34.43 6.84
CA ASP A 119 2.47 33.76 5.58
C ASP A 119 3.98 33.42 5.59
N PRO A 120 4.34 32.12 5.54
CA PRO A 120 5.73 31.68 5.65
C PRO A 120 6.61 32.15 4.48
N LYS A 121 6.03 32.62 3.37
CA LYS A 121 6.78 33.16 2.22
C LYS A 121 6.94 34.68 2.25
N THR A 122 6.01 35.41 2.84
CA THR A 122 5.99 36.89 2.80
C THR A 122 6.19 37.55 4.16
N ASN A 123 6.22 36.76 5.24
CA ASN A 123 6.35 37.18 6.63
C ASN A 123 5.32 38.24 7.07
N LYS A 124 4.23 38.37 6.30
CA LYS A 124 3.11 39.26 6.60
C LYS A 124 2.06 38.48 7.37
N THR A 125 1.68 39.00 8.53
CA THR A 125 0.58 38.50 9.33
C THR A 125 -0.75 38.89 8.69
N LYS A 126 -1.64 37.92 8.48
CA LYS A 126 -3.03 38.16 8.10
C LYS A 126 -3.94 37.52 9.13
N THR A 127 -4.87 38.29 9.66
CA THR A 127 -5.97 37.76 10.46
C THR A 127 -6.92 36.98 9.56
N LYS A 128 -7.11 35.69 9.85
CA LYS A 128 -8.10 34.84 9.22
C LYS A 128 -9.13 34.40 10.24
N LYS A 129 -10.39 34.46 9.82
CA LYS A 129 -11.52 33.91 10.56
C LYS A 129 -11.57 32.39 10.35
N VAL A 130 -11.57 31.65 11.45
CA VAL A 130 -11.72 30.19 11.47
C VAL A 130 -12.99 29.82 12.22
N TYR A 131 -13.60 28.71 11.80
CA TYR A 131 -14.88 28.23 12.31
C TYR A 131 -14.66 26.87 12.99
N ILE A 132 -15.10 26.74 14.25
CA ILE A 132 -14.89 25.55 15.05
C ILE A 132 -16.12 24.66 15.00
N TYR A 133 -15.96 23.39 14.64
CA TYR A 133 -17.05 22.41 14.55
C TYR A 133 -16.78 21.19 15.43
N PRO A 134 -17.81 20.58 16.03
CA PRO A 134 -17.66 19.29 16.70
C PRO A 134 -17.60 18.20 15.62
N VAL A 135 -16.61 17.34 15.70
CA VAL A 135 -16.40 16.23 14.78
C VAL A 135 -16.24 14.95 15.59
N VAL A 136 -17.01 13.92 15.22
CA VAL A 136 -16.86 12.59 15.79
C VAL A 136 -15.59 11.95 15.24
N VAL A 137 -14.68 11.60 16.14
CA VAL A 137 -13.39 10.98 15.83
C VAL A 137 -13.34 9.60 16.50
N PRO A 138 -13.28 8.49 15.73
CA PRO A 138 -13.08 7.15 16.28
C PRO A 138 -11.80 7.09 17.11
N LYS A 139 -11.85 6.60 18.35
CA LYS A 139 -10.65 6.57 19.20
C LYS A 139 -9.65 5.54 18.72
N GLY A 140 -10.09 4.30 18.52
CA GLY A 140 -9.25 3.19 18.09
C GLY A 140 -8.11 2.91 19.07
N SER A 141 -8.42 2.82 20.37
CA SER A 141 -7.44 2.83 21.47
C SER A 141 -6.36 1.76 21.35
N PHE A 142 -6.73 0.57 20.84
CA PHE A 142 -5.75 -0.47 20.49
C PHE A 142 -4.68 0.03 19.52
N LEU A 143 -5.05 0.75 18.46
CA LEU A 143 -4.12 1.23 17.44
C LEU A 143 -3.38 2.52 17.85
N SER A 144 -3.92 3.29 18.80
CA SER A 144 -3.26 4.48 19.36
C SER A 144 -2.41 4.17 20.60
N ASP A 145 -2.43 2.94 21.10
CA ASP A 145 -1.58 2.51 22.21
C ASP A 145 -0.09 2.75 21.86
N PRO A 146 0.69 3.45 22.70
CA PRO A 146 2.10 3.74 22.42
C PRO A 146 2.98 2.49 22.24
N SER A 147 2.53 1.31 22.70
CA SER A 147 3.20 0.03 22.44
C SER A 147 3.07 -0.43 20.97
N TYR A 148 2.08 0.08 20.23
CA TYR A 148 1.82 -0.27 18.82
C TYR A 148 1.93 0.91 17.85
N ASP A 149 1.87 2.15 18.33
CA ASP A 149 2.16 3.35 17.53
C ASP A 149 3.08 4.29 18.32
N LYS A 150 4.38 4.22 18.03
CA LYS A 150 5.39 5.10 18.64
C LYS A 150 5.21 6.58 18.29
N SER A 151 4.45 6.89 17.24
CA SER A 151 4.10 8.28 16.92
C SER A 151 2.92 8.79 17.75
N SER A 152 2.30 7.92 18.57
CA SER A 152 1.12 8.26 19.35
C SER A 152 1.40 8.63 20.80
N ASP A 153 0.64 9.60 21.30
CA ASP A 153 0.55 9.98 22.71
C ASP A 153 -0.51 9.17 23.49
N GLY A 154 -1.01 8.08 22.91
CA GLY A 154 -2.14 7.30 23.44
C GLY A 154 -3.49 7.72 22.87
N LYS A 155 -3.60 8.91 22.26
CA LYS A 155 -4.84 9.44 21.69
C LYS A 155 -4.70 9.79 20.21
N ASN A 156 -3.62 10.46 19.84
CA ASN A 156 -3.35 10.95 18.49
C ASN A 156 -1.99 10.45 18.05
N GLY A 157 -1.86 10.14 16.76
CA GLY A 157 -0.65 9.60 16.15
C GLY A 157 -0.79 9.56 14.63
N LEU A 158 0.31 9.39 13.92
CA LEU A 158 0.31 9.40 12.46
C LEU A 158 -0.47 8.21 11.89
N TRP A 159 -0.31 7.02 12.48
CA TRP A 159 -0.91 5.80 11.98
C TRP A 159 -2.38 5.67 12.38
N ILE A 160 -2.74 6.02 13.62
CA ILE A 160 -4.15 6.06 14.02
C ILE A 160 -4.94 7.07 13.18
N LYS A 161 -4.34 8.22 12.83
CA LYS A 161 -4.99 9.18 11.92
C LYS A 161 -5.25 8.57 10.55
N LEU A 162 -4.27 7.89 9.96
CA LEU A 162 -4.44 7.18 8.68
C LEU A 162 -5.58 6.16 8.75
N TRP A 163 -5.65 5.41 9.85
CA TRP A 163 -6.73 4.45 10.10
C TRP A 163 -8.11 5.12 10.21
N ARG A 164 -8.23 6.21 10.98
CA ARG A 164 -9.47 7.00 11.11
C ARG A 164 -9.94 7.54 9.76
N ASP A 165 -9.01 8.07 8.97
CA ASP A 165 -9.30 8.60 7.64
C ASP A 165 -9.81 7.49 6.70
N MET A 166 -9.19 6.30 6.72
CA MET A 166 -9.64 5.13 5.96
C MET A 166 -11.03 4.66 6.42
N VAL A 167 -11.26 4.52 7.73
CA VAL A 167 -12.57 4.14 8.28
C VAL A 167 -13.64 5.12 7.81
N TRP A 168 -13.42 6.43 7.95
CA TRP A 168 -14.43 7.44 7.58
C TRP A 168 -14.65 7.62 6.09
N SER A 169 -13.64 7.36 5.26
CA SER A 169 -13.75 7.51 3.82
C SER A 169 -14.30 6.26 3.15
N ILE A 170 -13.88 5.07 3.59
CA ILE A 170 -14.18 3.78 2.97
C ILE A 170 -15.29 3.05 3.74
N LEU A 171 -14.99 2.48 4.90
CA LEU A 171 -15.92 1.58 5.62
C LEU A 171 -17.16 2.28 6.18
N ARG A 172 -17.03 3.57 6.44
CA ARG A 172 -18.06 4.46 6.98
C ARG A 172 -18.18 5.73 6.13
N GLY A 173 -17.91 5.60 4.83
CA GLY A 173 -18.03 6.65 3.83
C GLY A 173 -19.44 7.24 3.73
N VAL A 174 -20.46 6.42 4.01
CA VAL A 174 -21.87 6.81 4.04
C VAL A 174 -22.27 7.26 5.45
N PRO A 175 -22.75 8.50 5.67
CA PRO A 175 -23.06 9.02 7.01
C PRO A 175 -23.99 8.14 7.86
N ALA A 176 -24.99 7.49 7.26
CA ALA A 176 -25.91 6.63 8.02
C ALA A 176 -25.24 5.42 8.69
N THR A 177 -24.06 5.02 8.20
CA THR A 177 -23.30 3.87 8.74
C THR A 177 -22.47 4.24 9.97
N ARG A 178 -22.36 5.53 10.28
CA ARG A 178 -21.51 6.10 11.34
C ARG A 178 -22.12 6.02 12.74
N LYS A 179 -23.42 5.73 12.82
CA LYS A 179 -24.22 5.68 14.05
C LYS A 179 -23.57 4.97 15.25
N PRO A 180 -22.88 3.81 15.08
CA PRO A 180 -22.18 3.16 16.19
C PRO A 180 -21.17 4.07 16.91
N PHE A 181 -20.45 4.89 16.17
CA PHE A 181 -19.47 5.84 16.71
C PHE A 181 -20.15 7.12 17.21
N GLU A 182 -21.13 7.65 16.48
CA GLU A 182 -21.85 8.88 16.85
C GLU A 182 -22.55 8.72 18.21
N ALA A 183 -23.27 7.61 18.42
CA ALA A 183 -23.93 7.33 19.69
C ALA A 183 -22.95 7.31 20.87
N ARG A 184 -21.80 6.64 20.72
CA ARG A 184 -20.77 6.55 21.77
C ARG A 184 -20.10 7.88 22.05
N ALA A 185 -19.81 8.66 21.01
CA ALA A 185 -19.26 10.01 21.17
C ALA A 185 -20.20 10.97 21.90
N GLU A 186 -21.51 10.77 21.78
CA GLU A 186 -22.56 11.52 22.48
C GLU A 186 -22.91 10.94 23.87
N GLY A 187 -22.25 9.86 24.29
CA GLY A 187 -22.58 9.14 25.54
C GLY A 187 -23.95 8.47 25.52
N GLN A 188 -24.51 8.22 24.34
CA GLN A 188 -25.79 7.54 24.13
C GLN A 188 -25.61 6.04 23.98
N TYR A 189 -26.57 5.29 24.52
CA TYR A 189 -26.63 3.84 24.35
C TYR A 189 -26.91 3.46 22.89
N ASN A 190 -26.19 2.46 22.37
CA ASN A 190 -26.45 1.89 21.06
C ASN A 190 -26.94 0.44 21.20
N ASP A 191 -27.94 0.06 20.40
CA ASP A 191 -28.54 -1.28 20.41
C ASP A 191 -27.78 -2.29 19.53
N ASP A 192 -26.64 -1.89 18.97
CA ASP A 192 -25.82 -2.71 18.08
C ASP A 192 -25.31 -3.99 18.76
N ALA A 193 -24.76 -3.90 19.97
CA ALA A 193 -24.30 -5.06 20.73
C ALA A 193 -25.45 -6.02 21.09
N ILE A 194 -26.62 -5.50 21.48
CA ILE A 194 -27.82 -6.32 21.74
C ILE A 194 -28.24 -7.06 20.48
N LYS A 195 -28.29 -6.37 19.33
CA LYS A 195 -28.68 -6.98 18.06
C LYS A 195 -27.73 -8.12 17.68
N VAL A 196 -26.42 -7.90 17.80
CA VAL A 196 -25.43 -8.92 17.52
C VAL A 196 -25.54 -10.09 18.51
N TRP A 197 -25.73 -9.84 19.81
CA TRP A 197 -25.98 -10.90 20.79
C TRP A 197 -27.18 -11.78 20.41
N GLN A 198 -28.31 -11.14 20.07
CA GLN A 198 -29.53 -11.83 19.66
C GLN A 198 -29.36 -12.66 18.38
N GLN A 199 -28.46 -12.26 17.48
CA GLN A 199 -28.10 -13.00 16.28
C GLN A 199 -27.16 -14.17 16.59
N LEU A 200 -26.21 -13.99 17.51
CA LEU A 200 -25.23 -15.01 17.88
C LEU A 200 -25.81 -16.18 18.70
N ILE A 201 -26.89 -15.95 19.45
CA ILE A 201 -27.60 -17.02 20.18
C ILE A 201 -28.57 -17.83 19.30
N GLN A 202 -28.74 -17.46 18.03
CA GLN A 202 -29.49 -18.26 17.06
C GLN A 202 -28.71 -19.54 16.68
N PRO A 203 -29.36 -20.53 16.04
CA PRO A 203 -28.67 -21.69 15.48
C PRO A 203 -27.53 -21.30 14.55
N GLU A 204 -26.53 -22.19 14.42
CA GLU A 204 -25.29 -21.91 13.71
C GLU A 204 -25.48 -21.52 12.23
N GLU A 205 -26.54 -22.02 11.61
CA GLU A 205 -26.92 -21.74 10.23
C GLU A 205 -27.67 -20.41 10.04
N PHE A 206 -27.96 -19.69 11.13
CA PHE A 206 -28.69 -18.43 11.07
C PHE A 206 -27.92 -17.38 10.26
N THR A 207 -28.56 -16.90 9.19
CA THR A 207 -27.96 -15.95 8.26
C THR A 207 -28.39 -14.53 8.53
N VAL A 208 -27.47 -13.59 8.39
CA VAL A 208 -27.67 -12.15 8.46
C VAL A 208 -27.22 -11.48 7.15
N ASP A 209 -27.63 -10.24 6.95
CA ASP A 209 -27.18 -9.45 5.80
C ASP A 209 -25.68 -9.12 5.93
N LEU A 210 -25.00 -9.09 4.77
CA LEU A 210 -23.58 -8.82 4.67
C LEU A 210 -23.33 -7.44 4.03
N PRO A 211 -23.29 -6.35 4.82
CA PRO A 211 -23.11 -5.01 4.27
C PRO A 211 -21.63 -4.72 3.94
N SER A 212 -21.43 -3.83 2.96
CA SER A 212 -20.10 -3.36 2.52
C SER A 212 -19.30 -2.64 3.60
N THR A 213 -19.97 -2.25 4.69
CA THR A 213 -19.40 -1.63 5.89
C THR A 213 -18.56 -2.59 6.73
N TYR A 214 -18.78 -3.91 6.57
CA TYR A 214 -18.04 -4.97 7.26
C TYR A 214 -17.22 -5.79 6.28
N PHE A 215 -17.75 -6.06 5.08
CA PHE A 215 -17.07 -6.82 4.04
C PHE A 215 -16.76 -5.96 2.82
N LEU A 216 -15.49 -5.64 2.60
CA LEU A 216 -15.08 -4.93 1.38
C LEU A 216 -15.42 -5.77 0.14
N GLY A 217 -16.11 -5.15 -0.82
CA GLY A 217 -16.59 -5.81 -2.03
C GLY A 217 -18.02 -6.34 -1.96
N ALA A 218 -18.66 -6.39 -0.78
CA ALA A 218 -20.07 -6.71 -0.70
C ALA A 218 -20.92 -5.58 -1.31
N GLN A 219 -22.00 -5.96 -1.98
CA GLN A 219 -23.05 -5.05 -2.44
C GLN A 219 -24.35 -5.43 -1.73
N ALA A 220 -25.39 -4.59 -1.83
CA ALA A 220 -26.70 -4.96 -1.29
C ALA A 220 -27.22 -6.24 -1.97
N ASN A 221 -27.20 -6.24 -3.30
CA ASN A 221 -27.58 -7.37 -4.14
C ASN A 221 -26.50 -7.63 -5.20
N ASN A 222 -26.40 -8.86 -5.68
CA ASN A 222 -25.59 -9.20 -6.85
C ASN A 222 -26.32 -8.82 -8.16
N ALA A 223 -25.70 -9.12 -9.31
CA ALA A 223 -26.28 -8.84 -10.64
C ALA A 223 -27.61 -9.56 -10.90
N GLU A 224 -27.89 -10.64 -10.17
CA GLU A 224 -29.14 -11.43 -10.23
C GLU A 224 -30.15 -10.99 -9.15
N ASN A 225 -29.89 -9.87 -8.47
CA ASN A 225 -30.71 -9.31 -7.41
C ASN A 225 -30.82 -10.20 -6.14
N ILE A 226 -29.84 -11.08 -5.91
CA ILE A 226 -29.72 -11.91 -4.71
C ILE A 226 -28.96 -11.14 -3.63
N LEU A 227 -29.55 -11.08 -2.43
CA LEU A 227 -28.94 -10.44 -1.26
C LEU A 227 -27.66 -11.17 -0.83
N PHE A 228 -26.61 -10.41 -0.53
CA PHE A 228 -25.42 -10.95 0.11
C PHE A 228 -25.73 -11.25 1.58
N LYS A 229 -25.58 -12.53 1.96
CA LYS A 229 -25.79 -13.02 3.31
C LYS A 229 -24.58 -13.77 3.82
N ASP A 230 -24.45 -13.82 5.14
CA ASP A 230 -23.43 -14.59 5.83
C ASP A 230 -24.01 -15.20 7.11
N ARG A 231 -23.33 -16.18 7.72
CA ARG A 231 -23.72 -16.71 9.03
C ARG A 231 -23.42 -15.66 10.10
N ALA A 232 -24.30 -15.49 11.08
CA ALA A 232 -24.13 -14.48 12.15
C ALA A 232 -22.75 -14.57 12.83
N ARG A 233 -22.30 -15.80 13.13
CA ARG A 233 -20.98 -16.04 13.73
C ARG A 233 -19.80 -15.64 12.83
N LEU A 234 -19.93 -15.73 11.51
CA LEU A 234 -18.86 -15.36 10.58
C LEU A 234 -18.85 -13.84 10.35
N GLN A 235 -20.02 -13.26 10.15
CA GLN A 235 -20.19 -11.81 10.01
C GLN A 235 -19.69 -11.06 11.26
N PHE A 236 -19.87 -11.64 12.44
CA PHE A 236 -19.30 -11.11 13.68
C PHE A 236 -17.78 -10.87 13.60
N LEU A 237 -17.02 -11.78 12.96
CA LEU A 237 -15.57 -11.61 12.79
C LEU A 237 -15.22 -10.39 11.92
N LEU A 238 -16.11 -9.99 11.01
CA LEU A 238 -15.88 -8.88 10.10
C LEU A 238 -15.91 -7.51 10.77
N HIS A 239 -16.29 -7.43 12.05
CA HIS A 239 -16.10 -6.22 12.84
C HIS A 239 -14.63 -5.94 13.18
N PHE A 240 -13.75 -6.96 13.08
CA PHE A 240 -12.41 -6.89 13.67
C PHE A 240 -11.26 -6.94 12.66
N TRP A 241 -11.50 -7.27 11.38
CA TRP A 241 -10.41 -7.53 10.42
C TRP A 241 -9.50 -6.32 10.20
N LEU A 242 -10.06 -5.11 10.34
CA LEU A 242 -9.37 -3.84 10.18
C LEU A 242 -8.26 -3.61 11.22
N PHE A 243 -8.23 -4.36 12.32
CA PHE A 243 -7.16 -4.33 13.33
C PHE A 243 -6.00 -5.27 13.00
N ALA A 244 -6.18 -6.19 12.04
CA ALA A 244 -5.13 -7.06 11.52
C ALA A 244 -4.61 -6.61 10.15
N ALA A 245 -5.43 -5.91 9.36
CA ALA A 245 -5.05 -5.36 8.07
C ALA A 245 -4.10 -4.16 8.19
N GLN A 246 -3.30 -3.92 7.16
CA GLN A 246 -2.43 -2.75 7.03
C GLN A 246 -2.95 -1.80 5.95
N ILE A 247 -2.75 -0.50 6.17
CA ILE A 247 -3.31 0.57 5.33
C ILE A 247 -2.16 1.31 4.67
N TYR A 248 -2.23 1.41 3.35
CA TYR A 248 -1.26 2.10 2.51
C TYR A 248 -1.97 3.10 1.60
N VAL A 249 -1.19 4.04 1.06
CA VAL A 249 -1.66 5.11 0.18
C VAL A 249 -0.84 5.06 -1.10
N PRO A 250 -1.42 4.58 -2.21
CA PRO A 250 -0.73 4.57 -3.50
C PRO A 250 -0.47 5.98 -4.01
N GLU A 251 0.77 6.26 -4.42
CA GLU A 251 1.14 7.49 -5.10
C GLU A 251 1.01 7.38 -6.61
N VAL A 252 0.62 8.50 -7.23
CA VAL A 252 0.53 8.64 -8.67
C VAL A 252 1.23 9.94 -9.05
N ILE A 253 2.19 9.84 -9.96
CA ILE A 253 2.86 10.99 -10.57
C ILE A 253 2.07 11.36 -11.83
N ASP A 254 1.65 12.61 -11.94
CA ASP A 254 1.00 13.14 -13.13
C ASP A 254 2.01 13.54 -14.23
N ASN A 255 1.49 14.01 -15.37
CA ASN A 255 2.32 14.43 -16.50
C ASN A 255 3.22 15.64 -16.20
N GLU A 256 2.94 16.40 -15.14
CA GLU A 256 3.77 17.52 -14.70
C GLU A 256 4.86 17.09 -13.70
N GLY A 257 4.88 15.81 -13.32
CA GLY A 257 5.81 15.28 -12.32
C GLY A 257 5.33 15.53 -10.89
N LYS A 258 4.08 15.98 -10.71
CA LYS A 258 3.52 16.26 -9.40
C LYS A 258 2.90 14.99 -8.82
N ARG A 259 3.20 14.79 -7.53
CA ARG A 259 2.71 13.67 -6.74
C ARG A 259 1.29 13.90 -6.27
N ASN A 260 0.44 12.91 -6.52
CA ASN A 260 -0.93 12.82 -6.02
C ASN A 260 -1.12 11.47 -5.32
N PHE A 261 -2.19 11.34 -4.52
CA PHE A 261 -2.53 10.11 -3.81
C PHE A 261 -3.85 9.55 -4.36
N ALA A 262 -3.87 8.25 -4.65
CA ALA A 262 -5.01 7.58 -5.26
C ALA A 262 -5.71 6.68 -4.24
N GLY A 263 -6.43 7.26 -3.28
CA GLY A 263 -7.18 6.50 -2.28
C GLY A 263 -6.31 5.64 -1.35
N TYR A 264 -6.80 4.44 -1.00
CA TYR A 264 -6.15 3.52 -0.06
C TYR A 264 -5.93 2.15 -0.68
N ALA A 265 -4.78 1.55 -0.42
CA ALA A 265 -4.53 0.13 -0.62
C ALA A 265 -4.58 -0.58 0.74
N ILE A 266 -5.56 -1.47 0.89
CA ILE A 266 -5.81 -2.20 2.14
C ILE A 266 -5.26 -3.60 1.97
N ALA A 267 -4.18 -3.92 2.70
CA ALA A 267 -3.53 -5.21 2.69
C ALA A 267 -4.13 -6.10 3.80
N ILE A 268 -4.85 -7.13 3.39
CA ILE A 268 -5.62 -8.04 4.24
C ILE A 268 -4.88 -9.38 4.29
N PRO A 269 -4.25 -9.74 5.42
CA PRO A 269 -3.48 -10.96 5.53
C PRO A 269 -4.39 -12.19 5.59
N ASP A 270 -4.11 -13.17 4.74
CA ASP A 270 -4.77 -14.47 4.75
C ASP A 270 -4.09 -15.38 5.78
N ILE A 271 -4.66 -15.47 6.99
CA ILE A 271 -3.98 -16.06 8.15
C ILE A 271 -3.86 -17.59 8.03
N PHE A 272 -2.64 -18.11 8.20
CA PHE A 272 -2.35 -19.55 8.26
C PHE A 272 -2.07 -20.05 9.67
N LYS A 273 -1.31 -19.28 10.46
CA LYS A 273 -0.92 -19.62 11.84
C LYS A 273 -1.37 -18.52 12.79
N LEU A 274 -2.58 -18.65 13.34
CA LEU A 274 -3.25 -17.59 14.09
C LEU A 274 -2.42 -17.07 15.26
N LYS A 275 -2.02 -17.95 16.19
CA LYS A 275 -1.24 -17.55 17.37
C LYS A 275 0.07 -16.86 16.98
N ARG A 276 0.87 -17.48 16.11
CA ARG A 276 2.15 -16.89 15.64
C ARG A 276 1.95 -15.57 14.89
N PHE A 277 0.89 -15.46 14.08
CA PHE A 277 0.57 -14.22 13.38
C PHE A 277 0.28 -13.09 14.38
N CYS A 278 -0.60 -13.32 15.36
CA CYS A 278 -0.94 -12.30 16.36
C CYS A 278 0.29 -11.84 17.17
N GLU A 279 1.23 -12.74 17.46
CA GLU A 279 2.51 -12.38 18.11
C GLU A 279 3.40 -11.50 17.21
N ARG A 280 3.47 -11.80 15.91
CA ARG A 280 4.27 -11.02 14.96
C ARG A 280 3.67 -9.67 14.62
N VAL A 281 2.35 -9.57 14.47
CA VAL A 281 1.69 -8.31 14.12
C VAL A 281 1.90 -7.25 15.20
N SER A 282 1.81 -7.62 16.48
CA SER A 282 2.12 -6.70 17.58
C SER A 282 3.50 -6.06 17.42
N ARG A 283 4.51 -6.85 17.03
CA ARG A 283 5.86 -6.36 16.77
C ARG A 283 5.91 -5.46 15.52
N LEU A 284 5.30 -5.90 14.42
CA LEU A 284 5.20 -5.14 13.18
C LEU A 284 4.63 -3.74 13.43
N LEU A 285 3.53 -3.63 14.19
CA LEU A 285 2.90 -2.36 14.51
C LEU A 285 3.87 -1.43 15.25
N SER A 286 4.60 -1.97 16.24
CA SER A 286 5.57 -1.23 17.07
C SER A 286 6.83 -0.77 16.31
N GLU A 287 7.15 -1.41 15.18
CA GLU A 287 8.33 -1.12 14.34
C GLU A 287 8.03 -0.14 13.20
N ARG A 288 6.78 0.32 13.05
CA ARG A 288 6.41 1.33 12.05
C ARG A 288 7.14 2.65 12.29
N SER A 289 7.55 3.30 11.20
CA SER A 289 8.24 4.59 11.24
C SER A 289 7.37 5.71 11.82
N ILE A 290 8.03 6.65 12.50
CA ILE A 290 7.45 7.91 12.99
C ILE A 290 7.67 9.08 12.01
N GLU A 291 8.36 8.83 10.90
CA GLU A 291 8.61 9.85 9.89
C GLU A 291 7.33 10.21 9.13
N LYS A 292 7.14 11.50 8.86
CA LYS A 292 6.01 12.01 8.10
C LYS A 292 6.41 12.39 6.67
N SER A 293 5.51 12.12 5.72
CA SER A 293 5.53 12.69 4.38
C SER A 293 4.25 13.52 4.19
N GLY A 294 4.39 14.84 4.31
CA GLY A 294 3.24 15.74 4.43
C GLY A 294 2.47 15.46 5.73
N TYR A 295 1.24 14.94 5.60
CA TYR A 295 0.36 14.59 6.73
C TYR A 295 0.20 13.08 6.94
N LEU A 296 0.88 12.26 6.14
CA LEU A 296 0.83 10.80 6.17
C LEU A 296 2.10 10.24 6.82
N PRO A 297 2.06 9.05 7.45
CA PRO A 297 3.26 8.28 7.73
C PRO A 297 4.04 8.03 6.43
N ARG A 298 5.36 8.22 6.43
CA ARG A 298 6.19 8.01 5.23
C ARG A 298 6.09 6.57 4.72
N ASP A 299 6.11 5.62 5.63
CA ASP A 299 6.11 4.18 5.35
C ASP A 299 4.79 3.65 4.78
N CYS A 300 3.68 4.40 4.88
CA CYS A 300 2.41 3.96 4.32
C CYS A 300 2.30 4.26 2.82
N ILE A 301 3.22 5.06 2.25
CA ILE A 301 3.13 5.46 0.86
C ILE A 301 3.83 4.42 -0.01
N VAL A 302 3.13 3.99 -1.05
CA VAL A 302 3.56 2.93 -1.98
C VAL A 302 3.42 3.40 -3.41
N ASP A 303 4.30 2.97 -4.30
CA ASP A 303 4.28 3.30 -5.74
C ASP A 303 3.22 2.48 -6.50
N LEU A 304 2.80 1.35 -5.94
CA LEU A 304 1.72 0.50 -6.42
C LEU A 304 0.82 0.02 -5.28
N ALA A 305 -0.46 -0.19 -5.56
CA ALA A 305 -1.35 -0.80 -4.57
C ALA A 305 -0.85 -2.18 -4.11
N ILE A 306 -0.45 -3.06 -5.03
CA ILE A 306 0.01 -4.42 -4.71
C ILE A 306 1.34 -4.46 -3.93
N GLU A 307 2.12 -3.37 -3.95
CA GLU A 307 3.34 -3.24 -3.12
C GLU A 307 3.03 -3.35 -1.63
N SER A 308 1.82 -2.94 -1.21
CA SER A 308 1.36 -3.12 0.17
C SER A 308 1.45 -4.58 0.66
N ALA A 309 1.24 -5.55 -0.23
CA ALA A 309 1.42 -6.96 0.07
C ALA A 309 2.90 -7.33 0.28
N LEU A 310 3.79 -6.79 -0.55
CA LEU A 310 5.24 -6.99 -0.41
C LEU A 310 5.76 -6.40 0.90
N ASP A 311 5.30 -5.19 1.26
CA ASP A 311 5.71 -4.52 2.50
C ASP A 311 5.28 -5.29 3.75
N ILE A 312 4.01 -5.70 3.85
CA ILE A 312 3.56 -6.48 5.00
C ILE A 312 4.25 -7.84 5.06
N MET A 313 4.47 -8.51 3.92
CA MET A 313 5.19 -9.79 3.89
C MET A 313 6.64 -9.62 4.34
N MET A 314 7.33 -8.58 3.88
CA MET A 314 8.68 -8.22 4.33
C MET A 314 8.72 -8.08 5.85
N ARG A 315 7.83 -7.26 6.43
CA ARG A 315 7.77 -7.01 7.88
C ARG A 315 7.41 -8.25 8.69
N LEU A 316 6.53 -9.12 8.16
CA LEU A 316 6.20 -10.40 8.79
C LEU A 316 7.32 -11.46 8.65
N THR A 317 8.26 -11.24 7.74
CA THR A 317 9.36 -12.16 7.38
C THR A 317 10.70 -11.74 7.98
N GLU A 318 10.79 -10.61 8.71
CA GLU A 318 12.08 -10.16 9.25
C GLU A 318 12.70 -11.14 10.25
N ARG A 319 13.72 -11.79 9.69
CA ARG A 319 14.60 -12.87 10.08
C ARG A 319 14.89 -12.99 11.58
N LEU A 320 14.54 -14.16 12.11
CA LEU A 320 15.15 -14.80 13.29
C LEU A 320 16.63 -15.18 13.04
N THR A 321 17.44 -14.32 12.42
CA THR A 321 18.88 -14.59 12.32
C THR A 321 19.63 -14.42 13.64
N GLN A 322 18.96 -14.02 14.73
CA GLN A 322 19.63 -13.74 16.00
C GLN A 322 19.12 -14.51 17.23
N SER A 323 18.02 -15.27 17.18
CA SER A 323 17.52 -15.91 18.43
C SER A 323 17.14 -17.37 18.38
N THR A 324 16.94 -18.00 17.22
CA THR A 324 16.59 -19.43 17.19
C THR A 324 17.05 -20.05 15.87
N GLY A 325 17.98 -21.00 15.94
CA GLY A 325 18.43 -21.82 14.80
C GLY A 325 17.35 -22.74 14.23
N GLU A 326 16.08 -22.33 14.22
CA GLU A 326 14.98 -23.09 13.65
C GLU A 326 15.01 -23.03 12.12
N GLN A 327 15.21 -24.21 11.55
CA GLN A 327 15.02 -24.53 10.16
C GLN A 327 13.62 -24.09 9.68
N LYS A 328 13.59 -23.36 8.56
CA LYS A 328 12.39 -22.98 7.77
C LYS A 328 11.29 -22.29 8.61
N THR A 329 11.35 -20.97 8.70
CA THR A 329 10.23 -20.12 9.11
C THR A 329 9.02 -20.39 8.20
N ALA A 330 8.11 -21.25 8.64
CA ALA A 330 6.83 -21.43 7.98
C ALA A 330 6.08 -20.08 8.01
N SER A 331 5.61 -19.63 6.83
CA SER A 331 4.83 -18.41 6.69
C SER A 331 3.66 -18.38 7.69
N THR A 332 3.42 -17.23 8.32
CA THR A 332 2.24 -17.03 9.19
C THR A 332 0.97 -16.77 8.39
N VAL A 333 1.11 -16.50 7.10
CA VAL A 333 0.03 -16.18 6.15
C VAL A 333 0.10 -17.08 4.91
N LEU A 334 -1.04 -17.38 4.31
CA LEU A 334 -1.15 -18.05 3.01
C LEU A 334 -0.92 -17.08 1.84
N GLY A 335 -1.12 -15.79 2.07
CA GLY A 335 -1.02 -14.72 1.09
C GLY A 335 -1.58 -13.42 1.67
N ILE A 336 -1.54 -12.36 0.88
CA ILE A 336 -2.11 -11.06 1.21
C ILE A 336 -3.04 -10.66 0.08
N ASP A 337 -4.30 -10.41 0.41
CA ASP A 337 -5.25 -9.79 -0.52
C ASP A 337 -5.13 -8.28 -0.39
N VAL A 338 -5.06 -7.59 -1.52
CA VAL A 338 -4.97 -6.13 -1.59
C VAL A 338 -6.21 -5.61 -2.28
N ILE A 339 -6.93 -4.73 -1.59
CA ILE A 339 -8.07 -4.01 -2.13
C ILE A 339 -7.69 -2.54 -2.26
N HIS A 340 -7.60 -2.06 -3.51
CA HIS A 340 -7.37 -0.66 -3.83
C HIS A 340 -8.71 0.05 -3.99
N THR A 341 -8.97 1.06 -3.16
CA THR A 341 -10.28 1.71 -3.08
C THR A 341 -10.17 3.21 -2.86
N GLU A 342 -11.14 3.95 -3.38
CA GLU A 342 -11.23 5.40 -3.26
C GLU A 342 -12.69 5.83 -3.01
N LYS A 343 -12.88 6.88 -2.21
CA LYS A 343 -14.18 7.55 -2.11
C LYS A 343 -14.34 8.58 -3.23
N GLN A 344 -15.33 8.37 -4.10
CA GLN A 344 -15.72 9.30 -5.16
C GLN A 344 -17.13 9.84 -4.87
N GLY A 345 -17.20 11.02 -4.26
CA GLY A 345 -18.46 11.60 -3.78
C GLY A 345 -19.08 10.76 -2.67
N ASN A 346 -20.25 10.16 -2.92
CA ASN A 346 -20.90 9.23 -1.98
C ASN A 346 -20.60 7.75 -2.27
N ASN A 347 -19.88 7.46 -3.36
CA ASN A 347 -19.59 6.11 -3.76
C ASN A 347 -18.20 5.69 -3.25
N ILE A 348 -18.07 4.44 -2.85
CA ILE A 348 -16.78 3.81 -2.54
C ILE A 348 -16.45 2.92 -3.72
N ARG A 349 -15.45 3.32 -4.52
CA ARG A 349 -15.07 2.63 -5.75
C ARG A 349 -13.87 1.73 -5.48
N ILE A 350 -14.01 0.45 -5.80
CA ILE A 350 -12.89 -0.48 -5.89
C ILE A 350 -12.19 -0.24 -7.22
N LEU A 351 -10.93 0.19 -7.15
CA LEU A 351 -10.07 0.46 -8.30
C LEU A 351 -9.33 -0.80 -8.75
N GLY A 352 -9.06 -1.73 -7.82
CA GLY A 352 -8.41 -3.00 -8.12
C GLY A 352 -8.47 -3.95 -6.93
N VAL A 353 -8.45 -5.26 -7.25
CA VAL A 353 -8.29 -6.33 -6.27
C VAL A 353 -7.17 -7.23 -6.78
N SER A 354 -6.25 -7.60 -5.90
CA SER A 354 -5.10 -8.41 -6.24
C SER A 354 -4.72 -9.28 -5.06
N ARG A 355 -4.02 -10.39 -5.31
CA ARG A 355 -3.50 -11.26 -4.26
C ARG A 355 -2.04 -11.57 -4.55
N LEU A 356 -1.23 -11.58 -3.49
CA LEU A 356 0.15 -12.01 -3.55
C LEU A 356 0.40 -13.13 -2.54
N ASN A 357 1.05 -14.19 -2.99
CA ASN A 357 1.43 -15.31 -2.13
C ASN A 357 2.88 -15.12 -1.62
N PRO A 358 3.24 -15.71 -0.47
CA PRO A 358 4.54 -15.49 0.14
C PRO A 358 5.66 -16.21 -0.63
N GLU A 359 6.56 -15.43 -1.24
CA GLU A 359 7.75 -15.92 -1.92
C GLU A 359 9.00 -15.19 -1.41
N ASN A 360 9.93 -15.92 -0.81
CA ASN A 360 11.13 -15.33 -0.19
C ASN A 360 12.01 -14.58 -1.21
N LEU A 361 12.11 -15.09 -2.44
CA LEU A 361 12.88 -14.41 -3.51
C LEU A 361 12.24 -13.07 -3.87
N MET A 362 10.91 -13.03 -3.96
CA MET A 362 10.17 -11.82 -4.25
C MET A 362 10.34 -10.77 -3.15
N ILE A 363 10.33 -11.17 -1.88
CA ILE A 363 10.57 -10.27 -0.73
C ILE A 363 11.99 -9.71 -0.77
N ASN A 364 13.01 -10.55 -1.04
CA ASN A 364 14.39 -10.09 -1.13
C ASN A 364 14.58 -9.08 -2.28
N GLU A 365 13.97 -9.33 -3.44
CA GLU A 365 14.04 -8.42 -4.58
C GLU A 365 13.27 -7.12 -4.32
N TYR A 366 12.12 -7.18 -3.63
CA TYR A 366 11.40 -6.00 -3.19
C TYR A 366 12.26 -5.09 -2.28
N ILE A 367 12.98 -5.68 -1.31
CA ILE A 367 13.91 -4.93 -0.44
C ILE A 367 14.99 -4.23 -1.28
N ARG A 368 15.55 -4.92 -2.29
CA ARG A 368 16.54 -4.33 -3.21
C ARG A 368 15.94 -3.15 -3.98
N ILE A 369 14.78 -3.35 -4.61
CA ILE A 369 14.09 -2.31 -5.38
C ILE A 369 13.83 -1.07 -4.51
N ARG A 370 13.33 -1.26 -3.29
CA ARG A 370 12.99 -0.15 -2.37
C ARG A 370 14.22 0.64 -1.91
N ASN A 371 15.34 -0.03 -1.66
CA ASN A 371 16.53 0.60 -1.11
C ASN A 371 17.45 1.20 -2.18
N GLN A 372 17.49 0.62 -3.39
CA GLN A 372 18.44 1.04 -4.43
C GLN A 372 17.89 2.13 -5.35
N TYR A 373 16.59 2.11 -5.65
CA TYR A 373 16.00 3.00 -6.66
C TYR A 373 15.26 4.19 -6.04
N TRP A 374 15.43 5.37 -6.62
CA TRP A 374 14.95 6.64 -6.08
C TRP A 374 13.69 7.16 -6.76
N SER A 375 13.59 6.96 -8.07
CA SER A 375 12.49 7.39 -8.94
C SER A 375 11.25 6.52 -8.73
N PRO A 376 10.12 7.11 -8.30
CA PRO A 376 8.88 6.34 -8.14
C PRO A 376 8.36 5.76 -9.45
N LEU A 377 8.56 6.44 -10.59
CA LEU A 377 8.19 5.90 -11.91
C LEU A 377 8.97 4.62 -12.23
N PHE A 378 10.28 4.63 -11.95
CA PHE A 378 11.15 3.49 -12.22
C PHE A 378 10.83 2.33 -11.26
N ARG A 379 10.72 2.61 -9.96
CA ARG A 379 10.33 1.62 -8.95
C ARG A 379 8.98 1.00 -9.27
N LYS A 380 7.97 1.80 -9.62
CA LYS A 380 6.66 1.31 -10.02
C LYS A 380 6.74 0.26 -11.12
N GLN A 381 7.48 0.52 -12.21
CA GLN A 381 7.60 -0.46 -13.30
C GLN A 381 8.39 -1.71 -12.85
N ARG A 382 9.48 -1.54 -12.07
CA ARG A 382 10.22 -2.67 -11.49
C ARG A 382 9.34 -3.55 -10.60
N LEU A 383 8.49 -2.95 -9.78
CA LEU A 383 7.55 -3.67 -8.90
C LEU A 383 6.47 -4.40 -9.71
N LEU A 384 5.95 -3.81 -10.78
CA LEU A 384 5.04 -4.49 -11.70
C LEU A 384 5.71 -5.73 -12.31
N ASN A 385 6.97 -5.60 -12.76
CA ASN A 385 7.71 -6.71 -13.34
C ASN A 385 8.00 -7.80 -12.31
N LEU A 386 8.34 -7.43 -11.07
CA LEU A 386 8.53 -8.36 -9.96
C LEU A 386 7.27 -9.19 -9.68
N VAL A 387 6.11 -8.54 -9.55
CA VAL A 387 4.84 -9.20 -9.24
C VAL A 387 4.34 -10.07 -10.41
N ASN A 388 4.62 -9.68 -11.64
CA ASN A 388 4.22 -10.44 -12.84
C ASN A 388 5.25 -11.50 -13.27
N HIS A 389 6.36 -11.66 -12.54
CA HIS A 389 7.50 -12.52 -12.92
C HIS A 389 8.05 -12.21 -14.33
N SER A 390 8.02 -10.95 -14.72
CA SER A 390 8.52 -10.48 -16.01
C SER A 390 9.99 -10.05 -15.90
N PRO A 391 10.75 -10.10 -17.02
CA PRO A 391 12.06 -9.47 -17.08
C PRO A 391 12.00 -8.01 -16.65
N TRP A 392 13.06 -7.54 -16.00
CA TRP A 392 13.01 -6.27 -15.30
C TRP A 392 12.78 -5.03 -16.18
N TYR A 393 13.13 -5.12 -17.46
CA TYR A 393 12.95 -4.06 -18.45
C TYR A 393 11.55 -4.07 -19.10
N SER A 394 10.72 -5.09 -18.83
CA SER A 394 9.40 -5.23 -19.47
C SER A 394 8.50 -4.03 -19.17
N GLY A 395 7.72 -3.58 -20.15
CA GLY A 395 6.77 -2.47 -20.01
C GLY A 395 7.39 -1.07 -19.94
N PHE A 396 8.72 -0.96 -19.89
CA PHE A 396 9.39 0.35 -19.97
C PHE A 396 9.21 0.99 -21.36
N ASP A 397 9.05 0.24 -22.43
CA ASP A 397 8.69 0.76 -23.76
C ASP A 397 7.42 1.62 -23.70
N SER A 398 6.32 1.07 -23.16
CA SER A 398 5.06 1.79 -23.02
C SER A 398 5.22 2.99 -22.10
N LEU A 399 5.94 2.85 -20.98
CA LEU A 399 6.19 3.94 -20.04
C LEU A 399 6.95 5.10 -20.71
N LEU A 400 8.05 4.78 -21.40
CA LEU A 400 8.94 5.74 -22.05
C LEU A 400 8.26 6.42 -23.26
N CYS A 401 7.32 5.74 -23.91
CA CYS A 401 6.54 6.28 -25.02
C CYS A 401 5.34 7.14 -24.59
N THR A 402 4.81 6.96 -23.38
CA THR A 402 3.61 7.69 -22.90
C THR A 402 3.97 8.90 -22.03
N ILE A 403 5.00 8.81 -21.20
CA ILE A 403 5.37 9.87 -20.26
C ILE A 403 6.14 10.99 -20.98
N PRO A 404 5.98 12.27 -20.58
CA PRO A 404 6.80 13.36 -21.10
C PRO A 404 8.29 13.08 -20.94
N TYR A 405 9.06 13.24 -22.02
CA TYR A 405 10.49 12.89 -22.04
C TYR A 405 11.29 13.59 -20.93
N LYS A 406 10.86 14.78 -20.46
CA LYS A 406 11.51 15.52 -19.36
C LYS A 406 11.56 14.71 -18.07
N GLN A 407 10.54 13.91 -17.79
CA GLN A 407 10.52 13.05 -16.60
C GLN A 407 11.45 11.83 -16.71
N ILE A 408 12.04 11.61 -17.89
CA ILE A 408 12.90 10.48 -18.22
C ILE A 408 14.34 10.96 -18.42
N THR A 409 14.58 11.82 -19.42
CA THR A 409 15.93 12.24 -19.84
C THR A 409 16.46 13.42 -19.03
N GLU A 410 15.59 14.26 -18.47
CA GLU A 410 15.98 15.43 -17.66
C GLU A 410 15.86 15.15 -16.14
N ASN A 411 15.35 13.97 -15.74
CA ASN A 411 15.14 13.61 -14.33
C ASN A 411 16.30 12.79 -13.78
N GLU A 412 17.14 13.40 -12.94
CA GLU A 412 18.33 12.75 -12.35
C GLU A 412 18.03 11.45 -11.60
N TYR A 413 16.89 11.34 -10.91
CA TYR A 413 16.54 10.11 -10.19
C TYR A 413 16.22 8.96 -11.15
N PHE A 414 15.47 9.24 -12.23
CA PHE A 414 15.20 8.23 -13.24
C PHE A 414 16.48 7.78 -13.93
N LYS A 415 17.34 8.73 -14.31
CA LYS A 415 18.64 8.44 -14.94
C LYS A 415 19.55 7.60 -14.06
N HIS A 416 19.63 7.96 -12.77
CA HIS A 416 20.37 7.20 -11.77
C HIS A 416 19.89 5.75 -11.72
N ASP A 417 18.59 5.53 -11.56
CA ASP A 417 18.04 4.20 -11.35
C ASP A 417 18.21 3.28 -12.56
N VAL A 418 18.10 3.84 -13.78
CA VAL A 418 18.35 3.06 -14.99
C VAL A 418 19.82 2.64 -15.08
N ARG A 419 20.77 3.52 -14.71
CA ARG A 419 22.20 3.17 -14.65
C ARG A 419 22.44 2.07 -13.61
N GLU A 420 21.89 2.23 -12.42
CA GLU A 420 22.01 1.23 -11.35
C GLU A 420 21.46 -0.14 -11.77
N ALA A 421 20.29 -0.15 -12.42
CA ALA A 421 19.70 -1.39 -12.91
C ALA A 421 20.57 -2.06 -13.98
N LEU A 422 21.11 -1.31 -14.94
CA LEU A 422 21.98 -1.86 -15.98
C LEU A 422 23.31 -2.37 -15.42
N ASN A 423 23.91 -1.65 -14.46
CA ASN A 423 25.17 -2.06 -13.80
C ASN A 423 25.01 -3.27 -12.87
N ASN A 424 23.85 -3.42 -12.21
CA ASN A 424 23.59 -4.56 -11.35
C ASN A 424 23.51 -5.87 -12.13
N GLU A 425 22.92 -5.83 -13.33
CA GLU A 425 22.86 -7.00 -14.22
C GLU A 425 24.26 -7.37 -14.74
N GLU A 426 25.16 -6.38 -14.89
CA GLU A 426 26.58 -6.59 -15.20
C GLU A 426 27.33 -7.27 -14.02
N SER A 427 27.05 -6.84 -12.78
CA SER A 427 27.73 -7.31 -11.57
C SER A 427 27.26 -8.69 -11.10
N ALA A 428 25.96 -9.00 -11.21
CA ALA A 428 25.40 -10.31 -10.85
C ALA A 428 25.97 -11.45 -11.73
N MET A 429 26.51 -11.11 -12.91
CA MET A 429 27.15 -12.05 -13.81
C MET A 429 28.62 -12.28 -13.48
N THR A 430 29.37 -11.26 -13.04
CA THR A 430 30.80 -11.42 -12.71
C THR A 430 31.04 -12.44 -11.59
N GLU A 431 30.06 -12.62 -10.70
CA GLU A 431 30.04 -13.64 -9.65
C GLU A 431 29.57 -15.03 -10.13
N GLN A 432 28.85 -15.13 -11.27
CA GLN A 432 28.33 -16.39 -11.83
C GLN A 432 29.09 -16.90 -13.07
N THR A 433 30.04 -16.11 -13.60
CA THR A 433 30.82 -16.37 -14.82
C THR A 433 31.93 -17.43 -14.70
N GLU A 434 31.76 -18.45 -13.86
CA GLU A 434 32.49 -19.71 -14.08
C GLU A 434 31.72 -20.69 -14.97
N THR A 435 30.46 -20.41 -15.39
CA THR A 435 29.66 -21.44 -16.12
C THR A 435 28.65 -21.04 -17.21
N LYS A 436 28.59 -19.80 -17.74
CA LYS A 436 27.68 -19.48 -18.88
C LYS A 436 28.39 -18.84 -20.09
N MET A 437 28.12 -19.38 -21.29
CA MET A 437 28.68 -19.00 -22.61
C MET A 437 27.79 -18.05 -23.44
N GLU A 438 26.61 -17.62 -22.97
CA GLU A 438 25.74 -16.74 -23.77
C GLU A 438 25.98 -15.25 -23.48
N PRO A 439 26.14 -14.40 -24.50
CA PRO A 439 26.36 -12.97 -24.32
C PRO A 439 25.10 -12.25 -23.81
N ASN A 440 25.29 -11.35 -22.84
CA ASN A 440 24.22 -10.57 -22.23
C ASN A 440 23.82 -9.39 -23.13
N ILE A 441 22.62 -9.47 -23.72
CA ILE A 441 22.11 -8.47 -24.67
C ILE A 441 21.92 -7.10 -24.01
N GLU A 442 21.51 -7.05 -22.74
CA GLU A 442 21.31 -5.83 -21.97
C GLU A 442 22.60 -5.02 -21.87
N GLU A 443 23.70 -5.68 -21.52
CA GLU A 443 25.03 -5.08 -21.41
C GLU A 443 25.53 -4.58 -22.77
N LEU A 444 25.40 -5.40 -23.82
CA LEU A 444 25.83 -5.03 -25.17
C LEU A 444 25.10 -3.79 -25.69
N VAL A 445 23.79 -3.69 -25.45
CA VAL A 445 23.01 -2.49 -25.83
C VAL A 445 23.44 -1.28 -25.02
N PHE A 446 23.66 -1.43 -23.71
CA PHE A 446 24.07 -0.31 -22.86
C PHE A 446 25.44 0.26 -23.26
N GLU A 447 26.44 -0.60 -23.46
CA GLU A 447 27.78 -0.18 -23.87
C GLU A 447 27.80 0.41 -25.28
N LEU A 448 27.04 -0.16 -26.23
CA LEU A 448 26.89 0.40 -27.58
C LEU A 448 26.35 1.83 -27.55
N VAL A 449 25.28 2.06 -26.79
CA VAL A 449 24.64 3.37 -26.64
C VAL A 449 25.55 4.36 -25.92
N LYS A 450 26.21 3.94 -24.84
CA LYS A 450 27.18 4.76 -24.11
C LYS A 450 28.34 5.20 -25.01
N ASN A 451 28.86 4.29 -25.83
CA ASN A 451 29.90 4.58 -26.81
C ASN A 451 29.40 5.53 -27.91
N TYR A 452 28.17 5.33 -28.40
CA TYR A 452 27.54 6.24 -29.35
C TYR A 452 27.47 7.67 -28.80
N VAL A 453 26.89 7.86 -27.62
CA VAL A 453 26.75 9.20 -27.00
C VAL A 453 28.12 9.84 -26.80
N LYS A 454 29.09 9.10 -26.25
CA LYS A 454 30.45 9.59 -26.00
C LYS A 454 31.16 10.04 -27.29
N ARG A 455 31.14 9.21 -28.34
CA ARG A 455 31.84 9.50 -29.60
C ARG A 455 31.16 10.60 -30.39
N LYS A 456 29.82 10.61 -30.44
CA LYS A 456 29.06 11.66 -31.10
C LYS A 456 29.25 13.01 -30.39
N PHE A 457 29.35 13.00 -29.07
CA PHE A 457 29.70 14.17 -28.27
C PHE A 457 31.08 14.71 -28.62
N TYR A 458 32.10 13.85 -28.57
CA TYR A 458 33.46 14.25 -28.91
C TYR A 458 33.56 14.78 -30.34
N SER A 459 32.94 14.11 -31.31
CA SER A 459 32.95 14.55 -32.71
C SER A 459 32.25 15.91 -32.94
N LYS A 460 31.29 16.30 -32.10
CA LYS A 460 30.52 17.54 -32.28
C LYS A 460 31.10 18.72 -31.51
N TYR A 461 31.69 18.46 -30.35
CA TYR A 461 32.13 19.50 -29.42
C TYR A 461 33.63 19.46 -29.11
N GLU A 462 34.35 18.41 -29.50
CA GLU A 462 35.79 18.20 -29.24
C GLU A 462 36.19 18.29 -27.76
N LEU A 463 35.23 18.03 -26.86
CA LEU A 463 35.41 18.08 -25.41
C LEU A 463 35.52 16.68 -24.81
N THR A 464 36.30 16.55 -23.74
CA THR A 464 36.40 15.33 -22.93
C THR A 464 36.22 15.67 -21.45
N TRP A 465 35.71 14.71 -20.66
CA TRP A 465 35.50 14.90 -19.21
C TRP A 465 36.79 15.30 -18.47
N SER A 466 37.93 14.74 -18.87
CA SER A 466 39.25 15.07 -18.30
C SER A 466 39.60 16.56 -18.37
N ASN A 467 39.08 17.26 -19.38
CA ASN A 467 39.42 18.66 -19.64
C ASN A 467 38.55 19.64 -18.85
N VAL A 468 37.40 19.18 -18.33
CA VAL A 468 36.40 20.03 -17.65
C VAL A 468 36.24 19.68 -16.17
N LYS A 469 36.69 18.50 -15.75
CA LYS A 469 36.58 18.00 -14.37
C LYS A 469 37.29 18.95 -13.40
N GLY A 470 36.59 19.37 -12.35
CA GLY A 470 37.07 20.30 -11.33
C GLY A 470 36.60 21.75 -11.51
N ASN A 471 35.97 22.09 -12.64
CA ASN A 471 35.34 23.39 -12.87
C ASN A 471 33.80 23.23 -12.95
N PRO A 472 33.04 23.64 -11.91
CA PRO A 472 31.59 23.42 -11.87
C PRO A 472 30.80 23.99 -13.06
N LYS A 473 31.27 25.10 -13.65
CA LYS A 473 30.58 25.74 -14.79
C LYS A 473 30.78 24.93 -16.08
N GLU A 474 32.00 24.47 -16.31
CA GLU A 474 32.36 23.68 -17.49
C GLU A 474 31.82 22.25 -17.39
N GLU A 475 31.80 21.66 -16.19
CA GLU A 475 31.14 20.37 -15.95
C GLU A 475 29.64 20.44 -16.27
N LYS A 476 28.97 21.52 -15.84
CA LYS A 476 27.56 21.74 -16.15
C LYS A 476 27.33 21.86 -17.66
N GLU A 477 28.12 22.68 -18.35
CA GLU A 477 28.01 22.86 -19.80
C GLU A 477 28.29 21.55 -20.57
N TYR A 478 29.29 20.79 -20.12
CA TYR A 478 29.60 19.47 -20.66
C TYR A 478 28.39 18.52 -20.54
N ASN A 479 27.79 18.45 -19.35
CA ASN A 479 26.63 17.60 -19.09
C ASN A 479 25.42 18.01 -19.93
N GLU A 480 25.09 19.31 -20.00
CA GLU A 480 23.99 19.82 -20.83
C GLU A 480 24.17 19.52 -22.33
N LYS A 481 25.40 19.58 -22.83
CA LYS A 481 25.72 19.24 -24.23
C LYS A 481 25.64 17.73 -24.49
N LYS A 482 26.09 16.91 -23.55
CA LYS A 482 25.96 15.44 -23.61
C LYS A 482 24.50 15.03 -23.59
N GLU A 483 23.72 15.62 -22.68
CA GLU A 483 22.28 15.43 -22.54
C GLU A 483 21.54 15.70 -23.85
N LYS A 484 21.88 16.81 -24.54
CA LYS A 484 21.28 17.14 -25.84
C LYS A 484 21.46 16.04 -26.88
N ILE A 485 22.61 15.36 -26.90
CA ILE A 485 22.87 14.27 -27.86
C ILE A 485 22.04 13.04 -27.53
N ALA A 486 22.09 12.60 -26.27
CA ALA A 486 21.33 11.43 -25.83
C ALA A 486 19.82 11.65 -25.96
N LYS A 487 19.33 12.85 -25.57
CA LYS A 487 17.93 13.26 -25.72
C LYS A 487 17.47 13.27 -27.18
N SER A 488 18.29 13.79 -28.11
CA SER A 488 17.96 13.78 -29.53
C SER A 488 17.78 12.35 -30.04
N ALA A 489 18.74 11.46 -29.72
CA ALA A 489 18.65 10.06 -30.09
C ALA A 489 17.49 9.32 -29.39
N PHE A 490 17.17 9.69 -28.16
CA PHE A 490 16.03 9.13 -27.42
C PHE A 490 14.71 9.45 -28.12
N LEU A 491 14.49 10.72 -28.48
CA LEU A 491 13.27 11.15 -29.19
C LEU A 491 13.16 10.51 -30.56
N ASP A 492 14.30 10.37 -31.25
CA ASP A 492 14.41 9.65 -32.50
C ASP A 492 13.96 8.19 -32.35
N VAL A 493 14.53 7.43 -31.42
CA VAL A 493 14.15 6.02 -31.20
C VAL A 493 12.68 5.93 -30.80
N ARG A 494 12.21 6.81 -29.90
CA ARG A 494 10.83 6.84 -29.42
C ARG A 494 9.82 7.07 -30.55
N SER A 495 10.17 7.86 -31.57
CA SER A 495 9.29 8.17 -32.70
C SER A 495 9.13 7.01 -33.71
N ARG A 496 9.99 5.99 -33.64
CA ARG A 496 10.05 4.88 -34.60
C ARG A 496 9.33 3.66 -34.04
N THR A 497 8.03 3.61 -34.27
CA THR A 497 7.15 2.53 -33.78
C THR A 497 7.21 1.28 -34.64
N GLU A 498 7.48 1.43 -35.95
CA GLU A 498 7.59 0.30 -36.87
C GLU A 498 8.92 -0.44 -36.71
N LYS A 499 8.86 -1.77 -36.74
CA LYS A 499 10.02 -2.67 -36.54
C LYS A 499 11.20 -2.31 -37.44
N MET A 500 10.96 -2.20 -38.74
CA MET A 500 12.04 -1.92 -39.70
C MET A 500 12.59 -0.50 -39.59
N ASP A 501 11.76 0.49 -39.22
CA ASP A 501 12.22 1.87 -39.05
C ASP A 501 13.17 2.00 -37.88
N PHE A 502 12.88 1.31 -36.77
CA PHE A 502 13.79 1.25 -35.63
C PHE A 502 15.09 0.52 -36.00
N ILE A 503 15.02 -0.66 -36.64
CA ILE A 503 16.22 -1.43 -37.03
C ILE A 503 17.12 -0.58 -37.95
N ASN A 504 16.54 0.06 -38.97
CA ASN A 504 17.28 0.92 -39.88
C ASN A 504 17.98 2.05 -39.14
N TYR A 505 17.28 2.74 -38.24
CA TYR A 505 17.88 3.80 -37.42
C TYR A 505 18.97 3.29 -36.49
N PHE A 506 18.74 2.15 -35.83
CA PHE A 506 19.70 1.55 -34.90
C PHE A 506 21.02 1.29 -35.63
N VAL A 507 20.97 0.67 -36.80
CA VAL A 507 22.15 0.36 -37.60
C VAL A 507 22.76 1.62 -38.23
N SER A 508 21.97 2.50 -38.84
CA SER A 508 22.50 3.65 -39.57
C SER A 508 23.05 4.75 -38.66
N SER A 509 22.46 4.91 -37.47
CA SER A 509 22.71 6.05 -36.59
C SER A 509 23.47 5.64 -35.33
N LEU A 510 22.98 4.66 -34.56
CA LEU A 510 23.64 4.27 -33.30
C LEU A 510 24.93 3.48 -33.54
N CYS A 511 24.99 2.71 -34.62
CA CYS A 511 26.22 2.05 -35.08
C CYS A 511 27.07 2.91 -36.02
N SER A 512 26.76 4.21 -36.21
CA SER A 512 27.53 5.10 -37.09
C SER A 512 28.92 5.47 -36.56
N VAL A 513 29.25 5.05 -35.34
CA VAL A 513 30.55 5.26 -34.70
C VAL A 513 31.23 3.91 -34.50
N PRO A 514 32.57 3.83 -34.51
CA PRO A 514 33.22 2.53 -34.32
C PRO A 514 32.87 1.94 -32.95
N GLN A 515 32.40 0.69 -32.95
CA GLN A 515 32.05 -0.08 -31.75
C GLN A 515 33.16 -1.11 -31.50
N HIS A 516 33.66 -1.20 -30.27
CA HIS A 516 34.62 -2.23 -29.87
C HIS A 516 33.86 -3.39 -29.26
N MET A 517 33.45 -4.35 -30.09
CA MET A 517 32.64 -5.51 -29.71
C MET A 517 33.24 -6.77 -30.36
N LYS A 518 33.19 -7.91 -29.67
CA LYS A 518 33.67 -9.19 -30.23
C LYS A 518 32.72 -9.66 -31.34
N SER A 519 33.21 -10.51 -32.25
CA SER A 519 32.41 -11.00 -33.37
C SER A 519 31.18 -11.79 -32.91
N GLU A 520 31.30 -12.60 -31.85
CA GLU A 520 30.20 -13.41 -31.30
C GLU A 520 29.10 -12.53 -30.68
N ASP A 521 29.50 -11.48 -29.96
CA ASP A 521 28.60 -10.48 -29.39
C ASP A 521 27.84 -9.73 -30.50
N TYR A 522 28.52 -9.38 -31.59
CA TYR A 522 27.92 -8.70 -32.73
C TYR A 522 26.85 -9.56 -33.42
N VAL A 523 27.14 -10.85 -33.63
CA VAL A 523 26.18 -11.80 -34.19
C VAL A 523 24.96 -11.95 -33.28
N SER A 524 25.19 -12.06 -31.97
CA SER A 524 24.13 -12.24 -30.97
C SER A 524 23.23 -11.01 -30.87
N LEU A 525 23.81 -9.81 -30.83
CA LEU A 525 23.06 -8.55 -30.84
C LEU A 525 22.27 -8.38 -32.14
N THR A 526 22.88 -8.71 -33.30
CA THR A 526 22.20 -8.63 -34.59
C THR A 526 21.01 -9.59 -34.63
N LYS A 527 21.18 -10.83 -34.16
CA LYS A 527 20.09 -11.80 -34.06
C LYS A 527 18.95 -11.27 -33.18
N ALA A 528 19.27 -10.78 -31.98
CA ALA A 528 18.29 -10.22 -31.06
C ALA A 528 17.58 -8.98 -31.65
N LEU A 529 18.28 -8.14 -32.42
CA LEU A 529 17.69 -6.98 -33.10
C LEU A 529 16.59 -7.36 -34.09
N TYR A 530 16.72 -8.48 -34.80
CA TYR A 530 15.71 -8.96 -35.75
C TYR A 530 14.66 -9.87 -35.11
N GLU A 531 15.02 -10.68 -34.12
CA GLU A 531 14.09 -11.64 -33.49
C GLU A 531 13.27 -11.01 -32.35
N ASP A 532 13.88 -10.13 -31.55
CA ASP A 532 13.29 -9.50 -30.37
C ASP A 532 13.51 -7.97 -30.38
N THR A 533 13.04 -7.34 -31.45
CA THR A 533 13.26 -5.92 -31.73
C THR A 533 12.72 -5.01 -30.61
N GLU A 534 11.59 -5.36 -30.00
CA GLU A 534 10.97 -4.56 -28.94
C GLU A 534 11.83 -4.55 -27.67
N ARG A 535 12.45 -5.69 -27.29
CA ARG A 535 13.44 -5.72 -26.21
C ARG A 535 14.61 -4.79 -26.50
N ILE A 536 15.20 -4.89 -27.69
CA ILE A 536 16.33 -4.02 -28.07
C ILE A 536 15.93 -2.55 -28.07
N ARG A 537 14.73 -2.19 -28.57
CA ARG A 537 14.21 -0.82 -28.54
C ARG A 537 14.05 -0.32 -27.10
N THR A 538 13.47 -1.15 -26.23
CA THR A 538 13.28 -0.83 -24.81
C THR A 538 14.60 -0.56 -24.11
N LEU A 539 15.56 -1.48 -24.26
CA LEU A 539 16.90 -1.36 -23.69
C LEU A 539 17.66 -0.15 -24.26
N THR A 540 17.47 0.15 -25.55
CA THR A 540 18.06 1.34 -26.18
C THR A 540 17.51 2.64 -25.58
N LEU A 541 16.20 2.73 -25.39
CA LEU A 541 15.57 3.90 -24.76
C LEU A 541 16.03 4.07 -23.30
N LEU A 542 16.12 2.97 -22.54
CA LEU A 542 16.66 2.96 -21.18
C LEU A 542 18.13 3.42 -21.18
N ALA A 543 18.98 2.81 -21.99
CA ALA A 543 20.39 3.17 -22.09
C ALA A 543 20.60 4.64 -22.51
N LEU A 544 19.77 5.18 -23.41
CA LEU A 544 19.81 6.58 -23.81
C LEU A 544 19.38 7.50 -22.67
N SER A 545 18.37 7.14 -21.88
CA SER A 545 17.98 7.89 -20.69
C SER A 545 19.08 7.88 -19.61
N ALA A 546 19.73 6.73 -19.37
CA ALA A 546 20.88 6.65 -18.49
C ALA A 546 22.06 7.50 -18.98
N ASN A 547 22.25 7.66 -20.28
CA ASN A 547 23.37 8.43 -20.84
C ASN A 547 23.05 9.89 -21.15
N SER A 548 21.82 10.36 -20.88
CA SER A 548 21.44 11.76 -20.99
C SER A 548 21.80 12.59 -19.77
#